data_AF-A0A7S4CL33-F1
#
_entry.id   AF-A0A7S4CL33-F1
#
_cell.length_a   1.000
_cell.length_b   1.000
_cell.length_c   1.000
_cell.angle_alpha   90.00
_cell.angle_beta   90.00
_cell.angle_gamma   90.00
#
_symmetry.space_group_name_H-M   'P 1'
#
loop_
_entity.id
_entity.type
_entity.pdbx_description
1 polymer ?
#
loop_
_entity_poly.entity_id
_entity_poly.type
_entity_poly.pdbx_seq_one_letter_code
_entity_poly.pdbx_strand_id
1 'polypeptide(L)'
;AVVRSEALGLLLVAVAASLLCALLAVRALGETDLNPVSGIGKLMQMLFAVLAPGHLVTNLVAGAIAEAGALQAGDMMQDLKTGHLVGAAPRAQFFGQIIGSAFSVFFAVAAYKLYDFAYDLGRPPFEVPMAKVWLEMARVLNGAHVADHVLPFCVAFGLYGVLSPIRERLFPKSTRYFPSTMALAIGMFITPNWTIPRVIGGIVDWYWRQRNRESHAQYCIIVASGLVL
;
A
#
# COMPACT_ATOMS: atom_id res chain seq x y z
N ALA A 1 -8.52 -34.64 5.43
CA ALA A 1 -8.93 -34.24 4.07
C ALA A 1 -9.77 -32.96 4.10
N VAL A 2 -10.85 -32.89 4.89
CA VAL A 2 -11.77 -31.72 4.99
C VAL A 2 -11.06 -30.42 5.40
N VAL A 3 -10.14 -30.47 6.38
CA VAL A 3 -9.35 -29.28 6.82
C VAL A 3 -8.44 -28.74 5.70
N ARG A 4 -7.95 -29.59 4.79
CA ARG A 4 -7.13 -29.16 3.64
C ARG A 4 -7.98 -28.54 2.53
N SER A 5 -9.20 -29.02 2.30
CA SER A 5 -10.10 -28.45 1.29
C SER A 5 -10.64 -27.09 1.71
N GLU A 6 -10.94 -26.88 2.99
CA GLU A 6 -11.34 -25.57 3.52
C GLU A 6 -10.21 -24.54 3.43
N ALA A 7 -8.99 -24.94 3.78
CA ALA A 7 -7.81 -24.08 3.66
C ALA A 7 -7.53 -23.67 2.20
N LEU A 8 -7.69 -24.59 1.24
CA LEU A 8 -7.54 -24.29 -0.18
C LEU A 8 -8.62 -23.31 -0.66
N GLY A 9 -9.87 -23.51 -0.25
CA GLY A 9 -10.98 -22.61 -0.58
C GLY A 9 -10.74 -21.19 -0.08
N LEU A 10 -10.33 -21.04 1.18
CA LEU A 10 -9.98 -19.75 1.77
C LEU A 10 -8.82 -19.06 1.05
N LEU A 11 -7.81 -19.84 0.63
CA LEU A 11 -6.67 -19.29 -0.12
C LEU A 11 -7.08 -18.80 -1.50
N LEU A 12 -7.95 -19.53 -2.22
CA LEU A 12 -8.51 -19.08 -3.50
C LEU A 12 -9.34 -17.80 -3.34
N VAL A 13 -10.12 -17.69 -2.25
CA VAL A 13 -10.85 -16.46 -1.93
C VAL A 13 -9.87 -15.30 -1.67
N ALA A 14 -8.78 -15.53 -0.94
CA ALA A 14 -7.76 -14.49 -0.70
C ALA A 14 -7.14 -13.99 -2.01
N VAL A 15 -6.82 -14.92 -2.93
CA VAL A 15 -6.26 -14.58 -4.24
C VAL A 15 -7.29 -13.84 -5.10
N ALA A 16 -8.55 -14.27 -5.12
CA ALA A 16 -9.58 -13.58 -5.91
C ALA A 16 -9.85 -12.17 -5.36
N ALA A 17 -9.95 -12.02 -4.04
CA ALA A 17 -10.16 -10.71 -3.41
C ALA A 17 -8.92 -9.80 -3.52
N SER A 18 -7.70 -10.35 -3.59
CA SER A 18 -6.48 -9.56 -3.77
C SER A 18 -6.45 -8.83 -5.12
N LEU A 19 -7.08 -9.38 -6.16
CA LEU A 19 -7.22 -8.72 -7.46
C LEU A 19 -8.04 -7.42 -7.37
N LEU A 20 -9.10 -7.42 -6.54
CA LEU A 20 -9.90 -6.22 -6.30
C LEU A 20 -9.11 -5.20 -5.47
N CYS A 21 -8.39 -5.67 -4.46
CA CYS A 21 -7.47 -4.86 -3.66
C CYS A 21 -6.38 -4.21 -4.51
N ALA A 22 -5.85 -4.91 -5.51
CA ALA A 22 -4.84 -4.39 -6.44
C ALA A 22 -5.35 -3.18 -7.25
N LEU A 23 -6.64 -3.13 -7.60
CA LEU A 23 -7.22 -1.97 -8.29
C LEU A 23 -7.19 -0.72 -7.40
N LEU A 24 -7.46 -0.86 -6.10
CA LEU A 24 -7.37 0.23 -5.13
C LEU A 24 -5.91 0.71 -5.00
N ALA A 25 -4.97 -0.23 -4.97
CA ALA A 25 -3.54 0.01 -4.90
C ALA A 25 -3.05 0.86 -6.08
N VAL A 26 -3.36 0.39 -7.29
CA VAL A 26 -3.02 1.03 -8.57
C VAL A 26 -3.63 2.42 -8.66
N ARG A 27 -4.89 2.59 -8.26
CA ARG A 27 -5.51 3.91 -8.26
C ARG A 27 -4.83 4.87 -7.28
N ALA A 28 -4.60 4.43 -6.04
CA ALA A 28 -3.94 5.24 -5.03
C ALA A 28 -2.53 5.65 -5.48
N LEU A 29 -1.75 4.69 -6.00
CA LEU A 29 -0.43 4.95 -6.55
C LEU A 29 -0.47 5.96 -7.71
N GLY A 30 -1.42 5.83 -8.63
CA GLY A 30 -1.59 6.77 -9.74
C GLY A 30 -2.00 8.18 -9.30
N GLU A 31 -2.78 8.32 -8.21
CA GLU A 31 -3.25 9.61 -7.70
C GLU A 31 -2.22 10.30 -6.78
N THR A 32 -1.48 9.55 -5.96
CA THR A 32 -0.65 10.11 -4.88
C THR A 32 0.82 9.76 -4.94
N ASP A 33 1.25 8.99 -5.95
CA ASP A 33 2.60 8.43 -6.05
C ASP A 33 3.00 7.66 -4.77
N LEU A 34 2.02 6.92 -4.24
CA LEU A 34 2.25 6.02 -3.12
C LEU A 34 1.28 4.86 -3.15
N ASN A 35 1.82 3.65 -3.00
CA ASN A 35 1.05 2.43 -2.93
C ASN A 35 0.73 2.08 -1.46
N PRO A 36 -0.54 2.16 -0.98
CA PRO A 36 -0.90 1.94 0.42
C PRO A 36 -1.02 0.44 0.76
N VAL A 37 -0.02 -0.36 0.38
CA VAL A 37 -0.06 -1.83 0.43
C VAL A 37 -0.37 -2.38 1.83
N SER A 38 0.18 -1.74 2.86
CA SER A 38 -0.03 -2.16 4.24
C SER A 38 -1.46 -1.90 4.75
N GLY A 39 -2.13 -0.86 4.22
CA GLY A 39 -3.55 -0.62 4.49
C GLY A 39 -4.44 -1.65 3.78
N ILE A 40 -4.08 -1.98 2.54
CA ILE A 40 -4.76 -3.01 1.74
C ILE A 40 -4.66 -4.39 2.40
N GLY A 41 -3.49 -4.76 2.93
CA GLY A 41 -3.32 -5.98 3.71
C GLY A 41 -4.28 -6.04 4.90
N LYS A 42 -4.47 -4.93 5.62
CA LYS A 42 -5.38 -4.85 6.78
C LYS A 42 -6.85 -4.92 6.37
N LEU A 43 -7.24 -4.39 5.21
CA LEU A 43 -8.59 -4.61 4.67
C LEU A 43 -8.86 -6.10 4.43
N MET A 44 -7.88 -6.82 3.90
CA MET A 44 -7.99 -8.27 3.75
C MET A 44 -8.03 -8.99 5.10
N GLN A 45 -7.25 -8.54 6.09
CA GLN A 45 -7.36 -9.05 7.47
C GLN A 45 -8.78 -8.86 8.03
N MET A 46 -9.44 -7.72 7.78
CA MET A 46 -10.83 -7.50 8.20
C MET A 46 -11.80 -8.48 7.54
N LEU A 47 -11.65 -8.72 6.23
CA LEU A 47 -12.45 -9.72 5.52
C LEU A 47 -12.27 -11.12 6.11
N PHE A 48 -11.01 -11.52 6.36
CA PHE A 48 -10.70 -12.85 6.87
C PHE A 48 -11.03 -13.04 8.35
N ALA A 49 -11.22 -11.97 9.11
CA ALA A 49 -11.78 -12.06 10.45
C ALA A 49 -13.24 -12.55 10.45
N VAL A 50 -13.99 -12.25 9.38
CA VAL A 50 -15.37 -12.74 9.19
C VAL A 50 -15.37 -14.12 8.55
N LEU A 51 -14.51 -14.37 7.56
CA LEU A 51 -14.48 -15.64 6.81
C LEU A 51 -13.83 -16.79 7.58
N ALA A 52 -12.88 -16.50 8.46
CA ALA A 52 -12.15 -17.49 9.24
C ALA A 52 -11.91 -16.96 10.69
N PRO A 53 -12.99 -16.79 11.47
CA PRO A 53 -12.90 -16.23 12.83
C PRO A 53 -12.06 -17.13 13.73
N GLY A 54 -11.20 -16.52 14.56
CA GLY A 54 -10.26 -17.20 15.45
C GLY A 54 -8.98 -17.71 14.77
N HIS A 55 -8.89 -17.68 13.44
CA HIS A 55 -7.74 -18.21 12.71
C HIS A 55 -6.70 -17.14 12.39
N LEU A 56 -5.88 -16.75 13.37
CA LEU A 56 -4.87 -15.68 13.23
C LEU A 56 -3.88 -15.91 12.08
N VAL A 57 -3.38 -17.14 11.90
CA VAL A 57 -2.40 -17.44 10.84
C VAL A 57 -3.04 -17.26 9.46
N THR A 58 -4.26 -17.76 9.27
CA THR A 58 -5.01 -17.60 8.02
C THR A 58 -5.29 -16.13 7.73
N ASN A 59 -5.62 -15.35 8.75
CA ASN A 59 -5.83 -13.91 8.66
C ASN A 59 -4.56 -13.16 8.18
N LEU A 60 -3.40 -13.45 8.80
CA LEU A 60 -2.12 -12.88 8.44
C LEU A 60 -1.70 -13.25 7.01
N VAL A 61 -1.84 -14.52 6.64
CA VAL A 61 -1.49 -15.01 5.30
C VAL A 61 -2.36 -14.35 4.23
N ALA A 62 -3.67 -14.22 4.47
CA ALA A 62 -4.56 -13.54 3.54
C ALA A 62 -4.16 -12.07 3.35
N GLY A 63 -3.87 -11.36 4.46
CA GLY A 63 -3.35 -9.99 4.41
C GLY A 63 -2.07 -9.88 3.58
N ALA A 64 -1.12 -10.80 3.77
CA ALA A 64 0.14 -10.82 3.04
C ALA A 64 -0.05 -11.07 1.54
N ILE A 65 -0.99 -11.95 1.15
CA ILE A 65 -1.35 -12.19 -0.27
C ILE A 65 -1.91 -10.91 -0.90
N ALA A 66 -2.78 -10.20 -0.19
CA ALA A 66 -3.36 -8.95 -0.66
C ALA A 66 -2.31 -7.85 -0.81
N GLU A 67 -1.43 -7.70 0.18
CA GLU A 67 -0.34 -6.73 0.17
C GLU A 67 0.63 -7.00 -0.99
N ALA A 68 1.09 -8.25 -1.15
CA ALA A 68 2.01 -8.63 -2.22
C ALA A 68 1.40 -8.41 -3.61
N GLY A 69 0.13 -8.78 -3.79
CA GLY A 69 -0.59 -8.54 -5.05
C GLY A 69 -0.76 -7.06 -5.36
N ALA A 70 -1.10 -6.25 -4.35
CA ALA A 70 -1.23 -4.80 -4.47
C ALA A 70 0.11 -4.11 -4.79
N LEU A 71 1.19 -4.54 -4.14
CA LEU A 71 2.55 -4.04 -4.40
C LEU A 71 2.94 -4.31 -5.85
N GLN A 72 2.87 -5.57 -6.26
CA GLN A 72 3.23 -5.99 -7.62
C GLN A 72 2.38 -5.28 -8.68
N ALA A 73 1.08 -5.13 -8.47
CA ALA A 73 0.22 -4.42 -9.43
C ALA A 73 0.61 -2.95 -9.59
N GLY A 74 1.00 -2.29 -8.49
CA GLY A 74 1.50 -0.93 -8.51
C GLY A 74 2.82 -0.78 -9.27
N ASP A 75 3.80 -1.61 -8.91
CA ASP A 75 5.12 -1.62 -9.55
C ASP A 75 4.99 -1.92 -11.05
N MET A 76 4.18 -2.93 -11.42
CA MET A 76 3.91 -3.26 -12.82
C MET A 76 3.30 -2.09 -13.59
N MET A 77 2.36 -1.34 -12.99
CA MET A 77 1.79 -0.16 -13.64
C MET A 77 2.87 0.90 -13.91
N GLN A 78 3.74 1.18 -12.94
CA GLN A 78 4.82 2.17 -13.11
C GLN A 78 5.85 1.72 -14.15
N ASP A 79 6.24 0.43 -14.12
CA ASP A 79 7.16 -0.17 -15.08
C ASP A 79 6.60 -0.15 -16.50
N LEU A 80 5.32 -0.52 -16.67
CA LEU A 80 4.67 -0.52 -17.98
C LEU A 80 4.49 0.91 -18.51
N LYS A 81 4.19 1.89 -17.63
CA LYS A 81 4.12 3.29 -18.02
C LYS A 81 5.47 3.80 -18.47
N THR A 82 6.53 3.53 -17.71
CA THR A 82 7.91 3.91 -18.05
C THR A 82 8.36 3.24 -19.34
N GLY A 83 8.11 1.93 -19.46
CA GLY A 83 8.39 1.15 -20.67
C GLY A 83 7.72 1.70 -21.91
N HIS A 84 6.44 2.08 -21.79
CA HIS A 84 5.71 2.73 -22.87
C HIS A 84 6.33 4.07 -23.27
N LEU A 85 6.78 4.89 -22.31
CA LEU A 85 7.41 6.19 -22.58
C LEU A 85 8.77 6.05 -23.30
N VAL A 86 9.53 4.99 -23.03
CA VAL A 86 10.84 4.75 -23.67
C VAL A 86 10.78 3.81 -24.88
N GLY A 87 9.58 3.38 -25.29
CA GLY A 87 9.38 2.50 -26.44
C GLY A 87 9.82 1.04 -26.20
N ALA A 88 9.89 0.59 -24.94
CA ALA A 88 10.20 -0.79 -24.60
C ALA A 88 9.08 -1.75 -25.04
N ALA A 89 9.44 -2.99 -25.38
CA ALA A 89 8.47 -4.02 -25.77
C ALA A 89 7.68 -4.53 -24.55
N PRO A 90 6.35 -4.34 -24.46
CA PRO A 90 5.56 -4.71 -23.28
C PRO A 90 5.61 -6.20 -22.97
N ARG A 91 5.70 -7.04 -24.02
CA ARG A 91 5.86 -8.49 -23.88
C ARG A 91 7.16 -8.86 -23.18
N ALA A 92 8.27 -8.21 -23.54
CA ALA A 92 9.56 -8.47 -22.91
C ALA A 92 9.54 -8.05 -21.43
N GLN A 93 8.93 -6.91 -21.11
CA GLN A 93 8.76 -6.47 -19.72
C GLN A 93 7.93 -7.46 -18.90
N PHE A 94 6.80 -7.91 -19.44
CA PHE A 94 5.93 -8.88 -18.77
C PHE A 94 6.64 -10.20 -18.45
N PHE A 95 7.32 -10.80 -19.44
CA PHE A 95 8.07 -12.03 -19.20
C PHE A 95 9.28 -11.80 -18.29
N GLY A 96 9.95 -10.65 -18.39
CA GLY A 96 11.03 -10.26 -17.48
C GLY A 96 10.57 -10.20 -16.03
N GLN A 97 9.41 -9.59 -15.76
CA GLN A 97 8.80 -9.53 -14.42
C GLN A 97 8.42 -10.92 -13.92
N ILE A 98 7.80 -11.78 -14.74
CA ILE A 98 7.46 -13.15 -14.34
C ILE A 98 8.72 -13.93 -13.93
N ILE A 99 9.77 -13.86 -14.75
CA ILE A 99 11.03 -14.54 -14.49
C ILE A 99 11.65 -13.99 -13.20
N GLY A 100 11.79 -12.66 -13.11
CA GLY A 100 12.34 -11.99 -11.93
C GLY A 100 11.60 -12.36 -10.65
N SER A 101 10.27 -12.33 -10.66
CA SER A 101 9.42 -12.69 -9.52
C SER A 101 9.52 -14.18 -9.16
N ALA A 102 9.67 -15.08 -10.13
CA ALA A 102 9.86 -16.50 -9.85
C ALA A 102 11.20 -16.77 -9.14
N PHE A 103 12.28 -16.12 -9.58
CA PHE A 103 13.60 -16.26 -8.95
C PHE A 103 13.69 -15.53 -7.61
N SER A 104 13.06 -14.36 -7.47
CA SER A 104 13.14 -13.53 -6.26
C SER A 104 12.63 -14.24 -5.01
N VAL A 105 11.68 -15.18 -5.13
CA VAL A 105 11.19 -16.00 -4.02
C VAL A 105 12.33 -16.73 -3.31
N PHE A 106 13.22 -17.39 -4.07
CA PHE A 106 14.34 -18.14 -3.47
C PHE A 106 15.32 -17.21 -2.76
N PHE A 107 15.65 -16.08 -3.38
CA PHE A 107 16.55 -15.09 -2.79
C PHE A 107 15.96 -14.43 -1.54
N ALA A 108 14.68 -14.05 -1.57
CA ALA A 108 14.00 -13.43 -0.44
C ALA A 108 13.89 -14.40 0.75
N VAL A 109 13.52 -15.67 0.50
CA VAL A 109 13.47 -16.69 1.55
C VAL A 109 14.85 -17.00 2.11
N ALA A 110 15.87 -17.14 1.26
CA ALA A 110 17.24 -17.38 1.68
C ALA A 110 17.79 -16.21 2.51
N ALA A 111 17.55 -14.97 2.08
CA ALA A 111 17.93 -13.77 2.81
C ALA A 111 17.25 -13.72 4.18
N TYR A 112 15.93 -13.93 4.25
CA TYR A 112 15.21 -14.00 5.52
C TYR A 112 15.80 -15.06 6.46
N LYS A 113 16.05 -16.27 5.95
CA LYS A 113 16.66 -17.36 6.73
C LYS A 113 18.07 -17.04 7.21
N LEU A 114 18.86 -16.34 6.40
CA LEU A 114 20.19 -15.89 6.80
C LEU A 114 20.12 -14.85 7.93
N TYR A 115 19.21 -13.88 7.83
CA TYR A 115 18.99 -12.89 8.90
C TYR A 115 18.52 -13.54 10.20
N ASP A 116 17.56 -14.45 10.11
CA ASP A 116 17.02 -15.22 11.25
C ASP A 116 18.09 -16.11 11.90
N PHE A 117 19.03 -16.63 11.11
CA PHE A 117 20.16 -17.40 11.61
C PHE A 117 21.23 -16.51 12.28
N ALA A 118 21.53 -15.36 11.68
CA ALA A 118 22.61 -14.48 12.14
C ALA A 118 22.21 -13.60 13.34
N TYR A 119 20.92 -13.28 13.47
CA TYR A 119 20.41 -12.33 14.45
C TYR A 119 19.17 -12.85 15.17
N ASP A 120 19.03 -12.50 16.45
CA ASP A 120 17.84 -12.82 17.24
C ASP A 120 16.71 -11.83 16.93
N LEU A 121 15.98 -12.11 15.84
CA LEU A 121 14.90 -11.25 15.35
C LEU A 121 13.79 -11.08 16.39
N GLY A 122 13.36 -9.84 16.60
CA GLY A 122 12.32 -9.47 17.55
C GLY A 122 12.83 -9.03 18.92
N ARG A 123 14.15 -9.06 19.16
CA ARG A 123 14.79 -8.50 20.35
C ARG A 123 15.70 -7.32 19.98
N PRO A 124 15.93 -6.36 20.90
CA PRO A 124 16.88 -5.27 20.64
C PRO A 124 18.28 -5.80 20.29
N PRO A 125 18.95 -5.27 19.26
CA PRO A 125 18.54 -4.12 18.44
C PRO A 125 17.65 -4.46 17.22
N PHE A 126 17.38 -5.73 16.93
CA PHE A 126 16.66 -6.22 15.75
C PHE A 126 15.15 -6.37 15.98
N GLU A 127 14.48 -5.29 16.36
CA GLU A 127 13.04 -5.31 16.53
C GLU A 127 12.27 -5.48 15.22
N VAL A 128 11.09 -6.12 15.28
CA VAL A 128 10.18 -6.31 14.14
C VAL A 128 8.87 -5.50 14.30
N PRO A 129 8.93 -4.16 14.35
CA PRO A 129 7.78 -3.33 14.69
C PRO A 129 6.60 -3.52 13.72
N MET A 130 6.88 -3.68 12.42
CA MET A 130 5.83 -3.91 11.42
C MET A 130 5.09 -5.23 11.65
N ALA A 131 5.82 -6.31 11.97
CA ALA A 131 5.19 -7.60 12.26
C ALA A 131 4.30 -7.51 13.52
N LYS A 132 4.72 -6.76 14.54
CA LYS A 132 3.90 -6.49 15.74
C LYS A 132 2.58 -5.81 15.37
N VAL A 133 2.61 -4.76 14.54
CA VAL A 133 1.38 -4.05 14.09
C VAL A 133 0.42 -4.98 13.36
N TRP A 134 0.94 -5.86 12.49
CA TRP A 134 0.12 -6.84 11.76
C TRP A 134 -0.51 -7.89 12.68
N LEU A 135 0.25 -8.39 13.65
CA LEU A 135 -0.22 -9.34 14.63
C LEU A 135 -1.27 -8.71 15.55
N GLU A 136 -1.05 -7.48 16.02
CA GLU A 136 -2.04 -6.77 16.84
C GLU A 136 -3.33 -6.51 16.06
N MET A 137 -3.25 -6.16 14.78
CA MET A 137 -4.45 -6.05 13.94
C MET A 137 -5.22 -7.37 13.88
N ALA A 138 -4.52 -8.50 13.66
CA ALA A 138 -5.16 -9.81 13.65
C ALA A 138 -5.79 -10.13 15.02
N ARG A 139 -5.13 -9.80 16.14
CA ARG A 139 -5.67 -10.00 17.50
C ARG A 139 -6.91 -9.15 17.76
N VAL A 140 -6.87 -7.86 17.43
CA VAL A 140 -7.98 -6.92 17.57
C VAL A 140 -9.22 -7.42 16.82
N LEU A 141 -9.03 -7.87 15.58
CA LEU A 141 -10.12 -8.41 14.77
C LEU A 141 -10.67 -9.74 15.28
N ASN A 142 -9.94 -10.42 16.17
CA ASN A 142 -10.33 -11.67 16.82
C ASN A 142 -10.69 -11.48 18.31
N GLY A 143 -11.08 -10.26 18.71
CA GLY A 143 -11.66 -10.00 20.03
C GLY A 143 -10.67 -9.47 21.07
N ALA A 144 -9.45 -9.09 20.70
CA ALA A 144 -8.58 -8.34 21.60
C ALA A 144 -9.13 -6.93 21.86
N HIS A 145 -8.75 -6.37 23.01
CA HIS A 145 -9.18 -5.04 23.42
C HIS A 145 -8.70 -3.97 22.43
N VAL A 146 -9.59 -3.01 22.16
CA VAL A 146 -9.33 -1.85 21.32
C VAL A 146 -9.49 -0.62 22.18
N ALA A 147 -8.62 0.38 22.00
CA ALA A 147 -8.68 1.62 22.74
C ALA A 147 -10.07 2.28 22.66
N ASP A 148 -10.45 2.93 23.74
CA ASP A 148 -11.69 3.69 23.81
C ASP A 148 -11.71 4.73 22.68
N HIS A 149 -12.82 4.82 21.95
CA HIS A 149 -13.07 5.71 20.80
C HIS A 149 -12.54 5.31 19.41
N VAL A 150 -11.92 4.14 19.23
CA VAL A 150 -11.51 3.70 17.87
C VAL A 150 -12.71 3.55 16.94
N LEU A 151 -13.82 2.97 17.39
CA LEU A 151 -15.00 2.78 16.55
C LEU A 151 -15.62 4.12 16.10
N PRO A 152 -15.90 5.09 16.99
CA PRO A 152 -16.30 6.45 16.59
C PRO A 152 -15.32 7.10 15.59
N PHE A 153 -14.02 6.94 15.79
CA PHE A 153 -12.99 7.45 14.87
C PHE A 153 -13.12 6.81 13.48
N CYS A 154 -13.18 5.48 13.40
CA CYS A 154 -13.36 4.75 12.14
C CYS A 154 -14.65 5.14 11.43
N VAL A 155 -15.76 5.32 12.16
CA VAL A 155 -17.04 5.75 11.59
C VAL A 155 -16.95 7.18 11.05
N ALA A 156 -16.37 8.12 11.80
CA ALA A 156 -16.23 9.51 11.37
C ALA A 156 -15.40 9.64 10.08
N PHE A 157 -14.22 9.00 10.05
CA PHE A 157 -13.34 9.03 8.88
C PHE A 157 -13.86 8.16 7.72
N GLY A 158 -14.55 7.06 8.01
CA GLY A 158 -15.25 6.26 7.00
C GLY A 158 -16.35 7.05 6.30
N LEU A 159 -17.17 7.79 7.07
CA LEU A 159 -18.18 8.69 6.51
C LEU A 159 -17.56 9.81 5.69
N TYR A 160 -16.48 10.44 6.18
CA TYR A 160 -15.73 11.42 5.39
C TYR A 160 -15.27 10.83 4.04
N GLY A 161 -14.75 9.60 4.06
CA GLY A 161 -14.28 8.92 2.86
C GLY A 161 -15.37 8.64 1.83
N VAL A 162 -16.57 8.26 2.28
CA VAL A 162 -17.73 8.02 1.41
C VAL A 162 -18.34 9.32 0.89
N LEU A 163 -18.43 10.35 1.73
CA LEU A 163 -19.07 11.62 1.39
C LEU A 163 -18.19 12.51 0.50
N SER A 164 -16.86 12.39 0.59
CA SER A 164 -15.93 13.22 -0.18
C SER A 164 -16.10 13.11 -1.71
N PRO A 165 -16.15 11.93 -2.35
CA PRO A 165 -16.37 11.84 -3.80
C PRO A 165 -17.76 12.37 -4.22
N ILE A 166 -18.77 12.23 -3.36
CA ILE A 166 -20.10 12.82 -3.58
C ILE A 166 -20.01 14.34 -3.57
N ARG A 167 -19.32 14.92 -2.57
CA ARG A 167 -19.06 16.36 -2.47
C ARG A 167 -18.30 16.88 -3.69
N GLU A 168 -17.26 16.19 -4.13
CA GLU A 168 -16.47 16.57 -5.31
C GLU A 168 -17.32 16.61 -6.58
N ARG A 169 -18.26 15.66 -6.73
CA ARG A 169 -19.18 15.62 -7.87
C ARG A 169 -20.23 16.74 -7.81
N LEU A 170 -20.77 17.05 -6.64
CA LEU A 170 -21.80 18.08 -6.47
C LEU A 170 -21.23 19.51 -6.47
N PHE A 171 -20.04 19.69 -5.89
CA PHE A 171 -19.38 20.97 -5.74
C PHE A 171 -17.92 20.89 -6.21
N PRO A 172 -17.66 20.89 -7.53
CA PRO A 172 -16.30 20.71 -8.06
C PRO A 172 -15.30 21.75 -7.56
N LYS A 173 -15.76 22.99 -7.30
CA LYS A 173 -14.92 24.07 -6.74
C LYS A 173 -14.43 23.79 -5.31
N SER A 174 -15.05 22.85 -4.59
CA SER A 174 -14.65 22.47 -3.23
C SER A 174 -13.29 21.76 -3.17
N THR A 175 -12.86 21.13 -4.27
CA THR A 175 -11.54 20.47 -4.40
C THR A 175 -10.35 21.40 -4.17
N ARG A 176 -10.55 22.72 -4.27
CA ARG A 176 -9.53 23.72 -3.95
C ARG A 176 -9.26 23.85 -2.45
N TYR A 177 -10.25 23.52 -1.62
CA TYR A 177 -10.21 23.75 -0.17
C TYR A 177 -10.09 22.46 0.64
N PHE A 178 -10.52 21.33 0.08
CA PHE A 178 -10.43 20.04 0.73
C PHE A 178 -9.40 19.15 0.00
N PRO A 179 -8.50 18.49 0.74
CA PRO A 179 -7.56 17.56 0.14
C PRO A 179 -8.29 16.35 -0.43
N SER A 180 -7.64 15.67 -1.37
CA SER A 180 -8.06 14.33 -1.79
C SER A 180 -8.16 13.42 -0.57
N THR A 181 -9.26 12.68 -0.47
CA THR A 181 -9.46 11.69 0.59
C THR A 181 -8.36 10.64 0.59
N MET A 182 -7.90 10.23 -0.59
CA MET A 182 -6.82 9.27 -0.72
C MET A 182 -5.52 9.83 -0.12
N ALA A 183 -5.17 11.07 -0.48
CA ALA A 183 -3.99 11.75 0.07
C ALA A 183 -4.08 11.94 1.59
N LEU A 184 -5.27 12.29 2.11
CA LEU A 184 -5.50 12.42 3.55
C LEU A 184 -5.31 11.08 4.28
N ALA A 185 -5.93 10.01 3.79
CA ALA A 185 -5.84 8.67 4.38
C ALA A 185 -4.40 8.15 4.38
N ILE A 186 -3.70 8.34 3.26
CA ILE A 186 -2.29 7.99 3.12
C ILE A 186 -1.42 8.79 4.09
N GLY A 187 -1.66 10.09 4.21
CA GLY A 187 -0.92 10.96 5.14
C GLY A 187 -1.09 10.57 6.61
N MET A 188 -2.23 9.99 6.99
CA MET A 188 -2.44 9.45 8.34
C MET A 188 -1.67 8.15 8.60
N PHE A 189 -1.38 7.40 7.54
CA PHE A 189 -0.71 6.11 7.63
C PHE A 189 0.82 6.24 7.70
N ILE A 190 1.39 7.27 7.06
CA ILE A 190 2.83 7.42 6.87
C ILE A 190 3.46 8.23 8.01
N THR A 191 4.66 7.82 8.42
CA THR A 191 5.41 8.50 9.46
C THR A 191 5.91 9.89 9.00
N PRO A 192 6.02 10.88 9.90
CA PRO A 192 6.38 12.25 9.52
C PRO A 192 7.69 12.40 8.76
N ASN A 193 8.67 11.52 8.98
CA ASN A 193 9.95 11.55 8.27
C ASN A 193 9.83 11.30 6.76
N TRP A 194 8.78 10.63 6.29
CA TRP A 194 8.48 10.47 4.86
C TRP A 194 7.57 11.59 4.35
N THR A 195 6.62 12.03 5.16
CA THR A 195 5.62 13.04 4.77
C THR A 195 6.19 14.46 4.72
N ILE A 196 7.04 14.85 5.68
CA ILE A 196 7.61 16.21 5.76
C ILE A 196 8.47 16.55 4.53
N PRO A 197 9.41 15.69 4.08
CA PRO A 197 10.16 15.96 2.84
C PRO A 197 9.26 16.16 1.63
N ARG A 198 8.19 15.36 1.49
CA ARG A 198 7.21 15.51 0.40
C ARG A 198 6.49 16.86 0.44
N VAL A 199 6.13 17.35 1.63
CA VAL A 199 5.55 18.69 1.81
C VAL A 199 6.55 19.78 1.42
N ILE A 200 7.80 19.67 1.86
CA ILE A 200 8.86 20.62 1.50
C ILE A 200 9.07 20.63 -0.02
N GLY A 201 9.15 19.45 -0.65
CA GLY A 201 9.25 19.30 -2.10
C GLY A 201 8.08 19.96 -2.84
N GLY A 202 6.84 19.77 -2.36
CA GLY A 202 5.65 20.41 -2.91
C GLY A 202 5.65 21.94 -2.77
N ILE A 203 6.15 22.48 -1.66
CA ILE A 203 6.30 23.93 -1.47
C ILE A 203 7.35 24.50 -2.43
N VAL A 204 8.49 23.81 -2.59
CA VAL A 204 9.55 24.19 -3.54
C VAL A 204 9.04 24.17 -4.97
N ASP A 205 8.33 23.09 -5.37
CA ASP A 205 7.69 22.96 -6.67
C ASP A 205 6.71 24.12 -6.93
N TRP A 206 5.80 24.37 -5.98
CA TRP A 206 4.83 25.46 -6.09
C TRP A 206 5.51 26.81 -6.24
N TYR A 207 6.52 27.12 -5.42
CA TYR A 207 7.25 28.39 -5.50
C TYR A 207 7.99 28.54 -6.84
N TRP A 208 8.70 27.50 -7.29
CA TRP A 208 9.43 27.52 -8.56
C TRP A 208 8.48 27.76 -9.74
N ARG A 209 7.34 27.08 -9.76
CA ARG A 209 6.30 27.24 -10.80
C ARG A 209 5.73 28.66 -10.86
N GLN A 210 5.65 29.37 -9.74
CA GLN A 210 5.22 30.78 -9.72
C GLN A 210 6.31 31.74 -10.22
N ARG A 211 7.58 31.44 -9.91
CA ARG A 211 8.73 32.32 -10.22
C ARG A 211 9.20 32.21 -11.67
N ASN A 212 9.28 31.00 -12.22
CA ASN A 212 9.78 30.78 -13.58
C ASN A 212 9.16 29.52 -14.20
N ARG A 213 8.10 29.71 -15.00
CA ARG A 213 7.36 28.63 -15.65
C ARG A 213 8.15 27.88 -16.72
N GLU A 214 9.03 28.57 -17.45
CA GLU A 214 9.83 27.95 -18.52
C GLU A 214 10.87 27.01 -17.93
N SER A 215 11.62 27.48 -16.92
CA SER A 215 12.59 26.65 -16.20
C SER A 215 11.91 25.47 -15.51
N HIS A 216 10.77 25.69 -14.86
CA HIS A 216 10.00 24.62 -14.23
C HIS A 216 9.60 23.54 -15.24
N ALA A 217 9.04 23.92 -16.38
CA ALA A 217 8.61 22.97 -17.40
C ALA A 217 9.75 22.13 -17.99
N GLN A 218 10.97 22.67 -18.06
CA GLN A 218 12.14 21.97 -18.60
C GLN A 218 12.82 21.06 -17.57
N TYR A 219 12.96 21.51 -16.32
CA TYR A 219 13.87 20.87 -15.36
C TYR A 219 13.15 20.18 -14.19
N CYS A 220 11.86 20.43 -13.96
CA CYS A 220 11.16 19.92 -12.78
C CYS A 220 11.25 18.39 -12.66
N ILE A 221 11.02 17.64 -13.74
CA ILE A 221 11.06 16.18 -13.73
C ILE A 221 12.47 15.68 -13.34
N ILE A 222 13.51 16.31 -13.89
CA ILE A 222 14.90 15.93 -13.61
C ILE A 222 15.23 16.17 -12.12
N VAL A 223 14.87 17.35 -11.60
CA VAL A 223 15.09 17.71 -10.20
C VAL A 223 14.28 16.79 -9.26
N ALA A 224 13.02 16.53 -9.57
CA ALA A 224 12.16 15.64 -8.79
C ALA A 224 12.73 14.21 -8.76
N SER A 225 13.18 13.68 -9.90
CA SER A 225 13.75 12.33 -9.99
C SER A 225 15.03 12.11 -9.17
N GLY A 226 15.77 13.18 -8.85
CA GLY A 226 17.01 13.11 -8.06
C GLY A 226 16.86 13.45 -6.58
N LEU A 227 15.76 14.10 -6.18
CA LEU A 227 15.58 14.65 -4.82
C LEU A 227 14.30 14.18 -4.10
N VAL A 228 13.35 13.56 -4.81
CA VAL A 228 12.07 13.12 -4.26
C VAL A 228 11.94 11.61 -4.39
N LEU A 229 11.93 10.92 -3.24
CA LEU A 229 11.46 9.55 -3.03
C LEU A 229 10.34 9.61 -1.97
#